data_AF-A0A495LAU6-F1
#
_entry.id   AF-A0A495LAU6-F1
#
_cell.length_a   1.000
_cell.length_b   1.000
_cell.length_c   1.000
_cell.angle_alpha   90.00
_cell.angle_beta   90.00
_cell.angle_gamma   90.00
#
_symmetry.space_group_name_H-M   'P 1'
#
loop_
_entity.id
_entity.type
_entity.pdbx_description
1 polymer ?
#
loop_
_entity_poly.entity_id
_entity_poly.type
_entity_poly.pdbx_seq_one_letter_code
_entity_poly.pdbx_strand_id
1 'polypeptide(L)'
;MVSPSEPPASGSVGRRRRSSEPDDASAGRSNRAAAHATASAEGEGPSPRSGGRRRAGGRRKQEARRGRPLLFALVGVLVVALIGVGVVFYLRSGSEEGGSSPVQARPAAYQVVDSGNMNTILASREDDARVLNQGELFDRQNAEISSQDLEFTLRDSDLTEDCDQAVWGQDVRDALAEADCVQAGRATYVSDTYFGVATVFNLADVEASRAVAAAMAEPEDTAGAEDEDATPKGFVVPPSGEEPFNRLGEGYSAADAIISGHYLVIVWVQPTGSESVEDRVSLSSPLVALANFRDPLYRRMVELRGDESAEGTDGTTEGTTDGTTDGTGTTEGTTEGAVPDGTTDGTGTTDGTVPDAGGTGTE
;
A
#
# COMPACT_ATOMS: atom_id res chain seq x y z
N MET A 1 12.48 30.09 57.76
CA MET A 1 11.16 29.61 58.25
C MET A 1 10.45 28.98 57.06
N VAL A 2 10.15 27.67 57.17
CA VAL A 2 9.27 26.82 56.33
C VAL A 2 9.69 26.70 54.85
N SER A 3 10.53 25.73 54.45
CA SER A 3 10.32 24.27 54.24
C SER A 3 9.45 23.89 53.01
N PRO A 4 9.98 23.03 52.10
CA PRO A 4 9.32 22.56 50.86
C PRO A 4 8.48 21.29 51.11
N SER A 5 7.66 20.88 50.14
CA SER A 5 6.93 19.60 50.20
C SER A 5 6.76 18.95 48.82
N GLU A 6 7.48 17.84 48.65
CA GLU A 6 7.14 16.62 47.89
C GLU A 6 7.38 15.43 48.86
N PRO A 7 6.97 14.18 48.59
CA PRO A 7 5.80 13.61 47.91
C PRO A 7 5.09 12.58 48.86
N PRO A 8 4.28 11.61 48.36
CA PRO A 8 4.86 10.26 48.31
C PRO A 8 4.41 9.37 47.13
N ALA A 9 5.31 8.44 46.80
CA ALA A 9 5.05 7.23 46.03
C ALA A 9 4.24 6.19 46.83
N SER A 10 3.50 5.33 46.13
CA SER A 10 3.08 4.01 46.64
C SER A 10 2.93 3.04 45.47
N GLY A 11 3.67 1.94 45.55
CA GLY A 11 3.67 0.88 44.56
C GLY A 11 2.55 -0.13 44.76
N SER A 12 2.45 -1.06 43.81
CA SER A 12 1.86 -2.37 44.06
C SER A 12 2.65 -3.45 43.31
N VAL A 13 3.10 -4.42 44.09
CA VAL A 13 3.73 -5.68 43.72
C VAL A 13 2.63 -6.74 43.73
N GLY A 14 2.50 -7.54 42.66
CA GLY A 14 1.43 -8.54 42.59
C GLY A 14 1.52 -9.63 41.51
N ARG A 15 2.40 -10.62 41.75
CA ARG A 15 2.24 -12.08 41.51
C ARG A 15 1.86 -12.65 40.12
N ARG A 16 2.82 -13.44 39.61
CA ARG A 16 2.75 -14.88 39.20
C ARG A 16 1.39 -15.44 38.75
N ARG A 17 1.35 -15.99 37.52
CA ARG A 17 1.04 -17.42 37.26
C ARG A 17 1.80 -17.96 36.02
N ARG A 18 2.49 -19.08 36.23
CA ARG A 18 2.98 -20.03 35.22
C ARG A 18 1.89 -21.10 35.00
N SER A 19 1.66 -21.50 33.76
CA SER A 19 1.06 -22.77 33.31
C SER A 19 1.58 -22.92 31.86
N SER A 20 2.53 -23.78 31.52
CA SER A 20 2.54 -25.26 31.51
C SER A 20 1.39 -25.85 30.70
N GLU A 21 1.67 -26.34 29.48
CA GLU A 21 1.12 -27.55 28.79
C GLU A 21 1.24 -27.41 27.24
N PRO A 22 1.20 -28.51 26.46
CA PRO A 22 2.26 -29.51 26.33
C PRO A 22 2.60 -29.84 24.85
N ASP A 23 3.63 -30.66 24.67
CA ASP A 23 3.94 -31.37 23.43
C ASP A 23 2.77 -32.23 22.96
N ASP A 24 2.43 -32.15 21.66
CA ASP A 24 1.71 -33.20 20.96
C ASP A 24 2.33 -33.42 19.57
N ALA A 25 3.24 -34.39 19.52
CA ALA A 25 3.57 -35.11 18.31
C ALA A 25 2.51 -36.20 18.10
N SER A 26 1.76 -36.14 17.01
CA SER A 26 1.10 -37.35 16.49
C SER A 26 1.07 -37.38 14.97
N ALA A 27 1.48 -38.54 14.48
CA ALA A 27 1.63 -38.90 13.10
C ALA A 27 0.29 -39.20 12.42
N GLY A 28 0.28 -39.02 11.10
CA GLY A 28 -0.35 -39.98 10.19
C GLY A 28 -1.73 -39.61 9.63
N ARG A 29 -1.73 -39.24 8.34
CA ARG A 29 -2.65 -39.72 7.27
C ARG A 29 -2.28 -39.01 5.97
N SER A 30 -1.56 -39.63 5.05
CA SER A 30 -2.10 -40.50 3.98
C SER A 30 -3.38 -39.95 3.36
N ASN A 31 -3.26 -39.32 2.19
CA ASN A 31 -4.07 -39.55 0.97
C ASN A 31 -3.65 -38.55 -0.12
N ARG A 32 -2.60 -38.88 -0.89
CA ARG A 32 -2.37 -38.27 -2.21
C ARG A 32 -3.09 -39.12 -3.25
N ALA A 33 -4.17 -38.58 -3.76
CA ALA A 33 -4.90 -39.08 -4.91
C ALA A 33 -4.35 -38.48 -6.20
N ALA A 34 -4.53 -39.25 -7.28
CA ALA A 34 -4.59 -38.84 -8.68
C ALA A 34 -3.29 -38.37 -9.35
N ALA A 35 -2.50 -39.36 -9.78
CA ALA A 35 -1.66 -39.25 -10.96
C ALA A 35 -2.55 -39.26 -12.22
N HIS A 36 -2.22 -38.35 -13.14
CA HIS A 36 -2.74 -38.25 -14.50
C HIS A 36 -2.50 -39.55 -15.28
N ALA A 37 -3.57 -40.05 -15.88
CA ALA A 37 -3.55 -41.14 -16.86
C ALA A 37 -3.24 -40.58 -18.25
N THR A 38 -2.14 -41.03 -18.84
CA THR A 38 -1.91 -40.98 -20.29
C THR A 38 -2.26 -42.34 -20.89
N ALA A 39 -3.02 -42.28 -21.97
CA ALA A 39 -3.53 -43.41 -22.71
C ALA A 39 -2.42 -44.20 -23.41
N SER A 40 -2.52 -45.52 -23.40
CA SER A 40 -1.91 -46.38 -24.41
C SER A 40 -2.80 -47.59 -24.62
N ALA A 41 -3.02 -47.84 -25.91
CA ALA A 41 -3.88 -48.84 -26.48
C ALA A 41 -3.25 -50.24 -26.46
N GLU A 42 -4.03 -51.18 -26.99
CA GLU A 42 -3.67 -52.52 -27.50
C GLU A 42 -4.04 -53.72 -26.61
N GLY A 43 -4.65 -54.73 -27.26
CA GLY A 43 -4.52 -56.12 -26.86
C GLY A 43 -5.80 -56.87 -26.49
N GLU A 44 -6.50 -57.37 -27.52
CA GLU A 44 -7.06 -58.73 -27.68
C GLU A 44 -7.97 -59.40 -26.61
N GLY A 45 -9.00 -60.13 -27.10
CA GLY A 45 -10.14 -60.71 -26.34
C GLY A 45 -9.85 -62.06 -25.62
N PRO A 46 -10.78 -63.05 -25.52
CA PRO A 46 -12.19 -63.14 -25.95
C PRO A 46 -13.20 -63.52 -24.82
N SER A 47 -14.50 -63.48 -25.14
CA SER A 47 -15.64 -63.94 -24.32
C SER A 47 -15.65 -65.46 -24.05
N PRO A 48 -16.43 -65.99 -23.07
CA PRO A 48 -17.79 -66.43 -23.40
C PRO A 48 -18.87 -66.41 -22.29
N ARG A 49 -20.11 -66.12 -22.72
CA ARG A 49 -21.41 -66.80 -22.44
C ARG A 49 -21.81 -67.20 -21.00
N SER A 50 -22.92 -66.63 -20.52
CA SER A 50 -24.17 -67.34 -20.15
C SER A 50 -25.26 -66.29 -19.83
N GLY A 51 -26.43 -66.25 -20.47
CA GLY A 51 -27.62 -67.08 -20.19
C GLY A 51 -28.30 -66.60 -18.90
N GLY A 52 -29.53 -66.09 -18.81
CA GLY A 52 -30.66 -65.91 -19.70
C GLY A 52 -31.94 -65.57 -18.88
N ARG A 53 -33.07 -65.40 -19.57
CA ARG A 53 -34.50 -65.41 -19.10
C ARG A 53 -34.97 -64.16 -18.33
N ARG A 54 -35.88 -63.33 -18.87
CA ARG A 54 -37.31 -63.46 -19.26
C ARG A 54 -38.30 -63.08 -18.12
N ARG A 55 -39.31 -62.28 -18.53
CA ARG A 55 -40.65 -61.96 -17.96
C ARG A 55 -40.70 -60.68 -17.12
N ALA A 56 -41.38 -59.61 -17.53
CA ALA A 56 -42.78 -59.39 -17.97
C ALA A 56 -43.79 -59.28 -16.82
N GLY A 57 -44.44 -58.11 -16.73
CA GLY A 57 -45.84 -57.97 -16.34
C GLY A 57 -46.10 -57.58 -14.89
N GLY A 58 -46.64 -56.38 -14.69
CA GLY A 58 -47.22 -55.97 -13.41
C GLY A 58 -48.03 -54.68 -13.54
N ARG A 59 -49.31 -54.81 -13.91
CA ARG A 59 -50.28 -53.72 -14.04
C ARG A 59 -50.60 -53.06 -12.69
N ARG A 60 -50.79 -51.74 -12.76
CA ARG A 60 -51.79 -50.89 -12.07
C ARG A 60 -52.22 -51.30 -10.64
N LYS A 61 -51.98 -50.37 -9.71
CA LYS A 61 -53.01 -49.96 -8.75
C LYS A 61 -52.98 -48.44 -8.58
N GLN A 62 -53.96 -47.78 -9.20
CA GLN A 62 -54.40 -46.44 -8.82
C GLN A 62 -55.03 -46.56 -7.44
N GLU A 63 -54.47 -45.87 -6.45
CA GLU A 63 -55.22 -45.46 -5.27
C GLU A 63 -55.10 -43.95 -5.13
N ALA A 64 -56.25 -43.29 -5.33
CA ALA A 64 -56.43 -41.87 -5.11
C ALA A 64 -56.58 -41.60 -3.62
N ARG A 65 -55.69 -40.79 -3.02
CA ARG A 65 -55.98 -40.06 -1.78
C ARG A 65 -55.28 -38.68 -1.78
N ARG A 66 -56.05 -37.69 -2.24
CA ARG A 66 -56.42 -36.48 -1.50
C ARG A 66 -55.40 -35.97 -0.47
N GLY A 67 -54.87 -34.78 -0.75
CA GLY A 67 -54.39 -33.84 0.27
C GLY A 67 -52.93 -33.42 0.11
N ARG A 68 -52.70 -32.24 -0.47
CA ARG A 68 -51.54 -31.38 -0.15
C ARG A 68 -51.65 -29.99 -0.84
N PRO A 69 -52.56 -29.10 -0.37
CA PRO A 69 -52.48 -27.69 -0.75
C PRO A 69 -51.21 -26.98 -0.22
N LEU A 70 -50.44 -27.64 0.64
CA LEU A 70 -49.23 -27.09 1.26
C LEU A 70 -48.03 -26.98 0.30
N LEU A 71 -48.00 -27.74 -0.80
CA LEU A 71 -46.93 -27.65 -1.81
C LEU A 71 -47.06 -26.39 -2.67
N PHE A 72 -48.29 -25.98 -2.97
CA PHE A 72 -48.56 -24.72 -3.69
C PHE A 72 -48.34 -23.49 -2.81
N ALA A 73 -48.59 -23.59 -1.50
CA ALA A 73 -48.27 -22.52 -0.56
C ALA A 73 -46.74 -22.32 -0.42
N LEU A 74 -45.96 -23.40 -0.41
CA LEU A 74 -44.49 -23.31 -0.27
C LEU A 74 -43.82 -22.80 -1.56
N VAL A 75 -44.31 -23.20 -2.74
CA VAL A 75 -43.88 -22.63 -4.03
C VAL A 75 -44.34 -21.17 -4.17
N GLY A 76 -45.56 -20.84 -3.72
CA GLY A 76 -46.06 -19.46 -3.72
C GLY A 76 -45.23 -18.53 -2.84
N VAL A 77 -44.86 -18.96 -1.63
CA VAL A 77 -43.96 -18.20 -0.75
C VAL A 77 -42.56 -18.08 -1.33
N LEU A 78 -42.03 -19.14 -1.99
CA LEU A 78 -40.73 -19.06 -2.65
C LEU A 78 -40.74 -18.10 -3.84
N VAL A 79 -41.79 -18.11 -4.66
CA VAL A 79 -41.93 -17.18 -5.80
C VAL A 79 -42.13 -15.75 -5.31
N VAL A 80 -42.95 -15.53 -4.27
CA VAL A 80 -43.10 -14.20 -3.65
C VAL A 80 -41.82 -13.75 -2.95
N ALA A 81 -41.02 -14.65 -2.37
CA ALA A 81 -39.72 -14.34 -1.81
C ALA A 81 -38.68 -14.06 -2.90
N LEU A 82 -38.69 -14.75 -4.03
CA LEU A 82 -37.81 -14.48 -5.17
C LEU A 82 -38.20 -13.19 -5.90
N ILE A 83 -39.50 -12.90 -6.01
CA ILE A 83 -39.99 -11.60 -6.51
C ILE A 83 -39.69 -10.52 -5.47
N GLY A 84 -39.81 -10.78 -4.17
CA GLY A 84 -39.44 -9.85 -3.11
C GLY A 84 -37.94 -9.54 -3.10
N VAL A 85 -37.08 -10.55 -3.24
CA VAL A 85 -35.63 -10.40 -3.39
C VAL A 85 -35.32 -9.70 -4.71
N GLY A 86 -36.00 -10.06 -5.81
CA GLY A 86 -35.84 -9.41 -7.10
C GLY A 86 -36.30 -7.95 -7.11
N VAL A 87 -37.34 -7.60 -6.36
CA VAL A 87 -37.85 -6.23 -6.19
C VAL A 87 -36.97 -5.46 -5.21
N VAL A 88 -36.43 -6.08 -4.16
CA VAL A 88 -35.43 -5.44 -3.29
C VAL A 88 -34.12 -5.21 -4.04
N PHE A 89 -33.68 -6.16 -4.87
CA PHE A 89 -32.52 -5.99 -5.74
C PHE A 89 -32.80 -4.94 -6.83
N TYR A 90 -33.98 -4.96 -7.45
CA TYR A 90 -34.37 -3.98 -8.46
C TYR A 90 -34.65 -2.58 -7.90
N LEU A 91 -35.14 -2.44 -6.66
CA LEU A 91 -35.30 -1.15 -5.99
C LEU A 91 -33.98 -0.67 -5.36
N ARG A 92 -33.04 -1.57 -5.05
CA ARG A 92 -31.67 -1.21 -4.64
C ARG A 92 -30.78 -0.88 -5.84
N SER A 93 -31.06 -1.44 -7.02
CA SER A 93 -30.40 -1.14 -8.30
C SER A 93 -31.16 -0.12 -9.16
N GLY A 94 -32.35 0.32 -8.72
CA GLY A 94 -33.26 1.18 -9.46
C GLY A 94 -33.41 2.58 -8.86
N SER A 95 -32.55 2.93 -7.91
CA SER A 95 -32.44 4.27 -7.33
C SER A 95 -31.00 4.77 -7.39
N GLU A 96 -30.40 4.70 -8.58
CA GLU A 96 -29.12 5.35 -8.90
C GLU A 96 -29.29 6.21 -10.16
N GLU A 97 -30.25 7.14 -10.13
CA GLU A 97 -30.06 8.40 -10.84
C GLU A 97 -29.10 9.23 -9.99
N GLY A 98 -27.80 9.09 -10.25
CA GLY A 98 -26.74 9.86 -9.57
C GLY A 98 -25.40 9.16 -9.35
N GLY A 99 -25.23 7.90 -9.75
CA GLY A 99 -23.91 7.25 -9.73
C GLY A 99 -23.07 7.75 -10.90
N SER A 100 -22.24 8.79 -10.69
CA SER A 100 -21.14 9.06 -11.63
C SER A 100 -20.32 7.79 -11.76
N SER A 101 -20.21 7.25 -12.98
CA SER A 101 -19.13 6.30 -13.29
C SER A 101 -17.83 6.87 -12.73
N PRO A 102 -16.98 6.05 -12.06
CA PRO A 102 -15.72 6.55 -11.54
C PRO A 102 -14.99 7.25 -12.66
N VAL A 103 -14.55 8.48 -12.40
CA VAL A 103 -13.84 9.29 -13.37
C VAL A 103 -12.64 8.47 -13.82
N GLN A 104 -12.61 8.09 -15.10
CA GLN A 104 -11.49 7.38 -15.71
C GLN A 104 -10.38 8.38 -16.01
N ALA A 105 -9.99 9.11 -14.97
CA ALA A 105 -9.03 10.19 -15.07
C ALA A 105 -7.61 9.66 -14.93
N ARG A 106 -6.68 10.40 -15.53
CA ARG A 106 -5.25 10.14 -15.50
C ARG A 106 -4.49 11.45 -15.30
N PRO A 107 -3.27 11.39 -14.75
CA PRO A 107 -2.39 12.53 -14.72
C PRO A 107 -1.96 12.92 -16.13
N ALA A 108 -1.78 14.22 -16.39
CA ALA A 108 -1.20 14.72 -17.63
C ALA A 108 0.30 14.43 -17.74
N ALA A 109 0.97 14.20 -16.60
CA ALA A 109 2.37 13.77 -16.54
C ALA A 109 2.54 12.67 -15.50
N TYR A 110 3.21 11.58 -15.87
CA TYR A 110 3.46 10.45 -14.99
C TYR A 110 4.95 10.10 -14.96
N GLN A 111 5.49 9.85 -13.77
CA GLN A 111 6.88 9.46 -13.59
C GLN A 111 7.00 8.29 -12.62
N VAL A 112 7.98 7.41 -12.87
CA VAL A 112 8.33 6.33 -11.95
C VAL A 112 9.64 6.67 -11.25
N VAL A 113 9.64 6.58 -9.92
CA VAL A 113 10.76 6.92 -9.04
C VAL A 113 11.17 5.68 -8.24
N ASP A 114 12.44 5.29 -8.35
CA ASP A 114 12.99 4.15 -7.61
C ASP A 114 13.69 4.63 -6.32
N SER A 115 13.25 4.14 -5.15
CA SER A 115 13.76 4.59 -3.83
C SER A 115 15.06 3.92 -3.38
N GLY A 116 15.73 3.11 -4.22
CA GLY A 116 17.08 2.56 -3.99
C GLY A 116 17.25 1.83 -2.65
N ASN A 117 17.69 2.52 -1.60
CA ASN A 117 17.95 1.94 -0.28
C ASN A 117 16.68 1.35 0.38
N MET A 118 15.50 1.93 0.14
CA MET A 118 14.26 1.34 0.68
C MET A 118 13.94 0.01 -0.01
N ASN A 119 14.34 -0.13 -1.27
CA ASN A 119 14.09 -1.33 -2.08
C ASN A 119 14.96 -2.52 -1.66
N THR A 120 16.01 -2.30 -0.88
CA THR A 120 16.82 -3.39 -0.32
C THR A 120 16.32 -3.87 1.03
N ILE A 121 15.82 -2.95 1.87
CA ILE A 121 15.39 -3.28 3.25
C ILE A 121 13.94 -3.77 3.30
N LEU A 122 13.05 -3.18 2.49
CA LEU A 122 11.65 -3.58 2.38
C LEU A 122 11.41 -4.39 1.09
N ALA A 123 12.40 -5.17 0.67
CA ALA A 123 12.42 -5.77 -0.67
C ALA A 123 11.21 -6.67 -0.94
N SER A 124 10.78 -7.44 0.05
CA SER A 124 9.65 -8.34 -0.04
C SER A 124 8.80 -8.33 1.23
N ARG A 125 7.60 -8.91 1.15
CA ARG A 125 6.81 -9.21 2.36
C ARG A 125 7.44 -10.24 3.28
N GLU A 126 8.43 -11.01 2.81
CA GLU A 126 9.20 -11.90 3.68
C GLU A 126 10.13 -11.09 4.59
N ASP A 127 10.68 -9.98 4.09
CA ASP A 127 11.52 -9.04 4.84
C ASP A 127 10.68 -8.13 5.77
N ASP A 128 9.46 -7.81 5.37
CA ASP A 128 8.50 -7.03 6.18
C ASP A 128 7.07 -7.60 6.08
N ALA A 129 6.75 -8.56 6.96
CA ALA A 129 5.45 -9.21 6.99
C ALA A 129 4.33 -8.38 7.65
N ARG A 130 4.61 -7.14 8.05
CA ARG A 130 3.65 -6.30 8.78
C ARG A 130 2.53 -5.82 7.86
N VAL A 131 1.29 -6.12 8.23
CA VAL A 131 0.09 -5.63 7.56
C VAL A 131 0.00 -4.10 7.66
N LEU A 132 -0.46 -3.44 6.60
CA LEU A 132 -0.79 -2.01 6.63
C LEU A 132 -1.98 -1.78 7.56
N ASN A 133 -1.91 -0.74 8.40
CA ASN A 133 -2.99 -0.40 9.31
C ASN A 133 -3.37 1.08 9.20
N GLN A 134 -4.64 1.37 9.46
CA GLN A 134 -5.23 2.69 9.27
C GLN A 134 -4.49 3.78 10.08
N GLY A 135 -4.20 3.51 11.35
CA GLY A 135 -3.55 4.49 12.23
C GLY A 135 -2.06 4.71 11.95
N GLU A 136 -1.42 3.81 11.22
CA GLU A 136 -0.07 4.03 10.71
C GLU A 136 -0.09 4.88 9.43
N LEU A 137 -1.03 4.61 8.53
CA LEU A 137 -1.09 5.23 7.21
C LEU A 137 -1.75 6.61 7.18
N PHE A 138 -2.75 6.87 8.03
CA PHE A 138 -3.59 8.07 7.88
C PHE A 138 -3.66 8.95 9.13
N ASP A 139 -3.22 8.45 10.29
CA ASP A 139 -3.18 9.26 11.50
C ASP A 139 -1.83 9.97 11.67
N ARG A 140 -1.72 10.76 12.75
CA ARG A 140 -0.49 11.47 13.16
C ARG A 140 0.02 12.38 12.04
N GLN A 141 1.20 12.06 11.49
CA GLN A 141 1.92 12.84 10.48
C GLN A 141 1.28 12.76 9.10
N ASN A 142 0.36 11.82 8.87
CA ASN A 142 -0.36 11.69 7.61
C ASN A 142 -1.76 12.29 7.65
N ALA A 143 -2.23 12.79 8.80
CA ALA A 143 -3.44 13.61 8.86
C ALA A 143 -3.18 15.02 8.31
N GLU A 144 -1.97 15.53 8.53
CA GLU A 144 -1.46 16.82 8.05
C GLU A 144 -0.02 16.61 7.55
N ILE A 145 0.16 16.65 6.24
CA ILE A 145 1.46 16.47 5.58
C ILE A 145 2.01 17.84 5.20
N SER A 146 3.07 18.27 5.87
CA SER A 146 3.71 19.57 5.63
C SER A 146 5.11 19.40 5.03
N SER A 147 5.44 20.21 4.03
CA SER A 147 6.78 20.28 3.44
C SER A 147 7.00 21.66 2.85
N GLN A 148 8.10 22.32 3.23
CA GLN A 148 8.37 23.72 2.87
C GLN A 148 7.17 24.60 3.31
N ASP A 149 6.60 25.37 2.39
CA ASP A 149 5.45 26.25 2.64
C ASP A 149 4.10 25.60 2.26
N LEU A 150 4.07 24.29 1.98
CA LEU A 150 2.87 23.56 1.63
C LEU A 150 2.41 22.67 2.79
N GLU A 151 1.10 22.70 3.06
CA GLU A 151 0.43 21.84 4.03
C GLU A 151 -0.78 21.18 3.36
N PHE A 152 -0.79 19.85 3.37
CA PHE A 152 -1.87 19.01 2.87
C PHE A 152 -2.64 18.42 4.04
N THR A 153 -3.93 18.72 4.13
CA THR A 153 -4.82 18.14 5.15
C THR A 153 -5.60 16.98 4.56
N LEU A 154 -5.62 15.85 5.27
CA LEU A 154 -6.40 14.67 4.92
C LEU A 154 -7.90 15.01 4.90
N ARG A 155 -8.59 14.56 3.84
CA ARG A 155 -10.05 14.71 3.69
C ARG A 155 -10.80 13.42 3.85
N ASP A 156 -10.33 12.38 3.18
CA ASP A 156 -10.92 11.05 3.23
C ASP A 156 -9.83 10.00 3.02
N SER A 157 -10.06 8.81 3.58
CA SER A 157 -9.13 7.70 3.53
C SER A 157 -9.84 6.37 3.57
N ASP A 158 -9.30 5.38 2.87
CA ASP A 158 -9.78 4.02 2.83
C ASP A 158 -8.61 3.04 2.90
N LEU A 159 -8.83 1.89 3.53
CA LEU A 159 -7.90 0.76 3.54
C LEU A 159 -8.69 -0.51 3.23
N THR A 160 -8.37 -1.14 2.12
CA THR A 160 -9.07 -2.32 1.61
C THR A 160 -8.10 -3.45 1.33
N GLU A 161 -8.59 -4.69 1.45
CA GLU A 161 -7.91 -5.91 1.00
C GLU A 161 -8.24 -6.21 -0.47
N ASP A 162 -9.26 -5.53 -1.04
CA ASP A 162 -9.66 -5.66 -2.44
C ASP A 162 -8.98 -4.58 -3.28
N CYS A 163 -7.76 -4.87 -3.74
CA CYS A 163 -6.93 -3.92 -4.49
C CYS A 163 -7.57 -3.43 -5.79
N ASP A 164 -8.50 -4.20 -6.38
CA ASP A 164 -9.20 -3.82 -7.62
C ASP A 164 -10.10 -2.60 -7.44
N GLN A 165 -10.54 -2.32 -6.21
CA GLN A 165 -11.32 -1.13 -5.89
C GLN A 165 -10.50 0.15 -5.91
N ALA A 166 -9.17 0.04 -5.80
CA ALA A 166 -8.27 1.18 -5.77
C ALA A 166 -7.88 1.68 -7.16
N VAL A 167 -8.25 0.96 -8.23
CA VAL A 167 -7.88 1.28 -9.60
C VAL A 167 -9.04 1.08 -10.58
N TRP A 168 -8.93 1.75 -11.71
CA TRP A 168 -9.71 1.45 -12.90
C TRP A 168 -8.80 0.94 -14.02
N GLY A 169 -9.38 0.34 -15.07
CA GLY A 169 -8.64 -0.22 -16.21
C GLY A 169 -8.16 -1.66 -15.97
N GLN A 170 -8.37 -2.53 -16.96
CA GLN A 170 -8.13 -3.96 -16.81
C GLN A 170 -6.64 -4.29 -16.67
N ASP A 171 -5.77 -3.65 -17.46
CA ASP A 171 -4.33 -3.90 -17.44
C ASP A 171 -3.70 -3.67 -16.06
N VAL A 172 -4.16 -2.65 -15.33
CA VAL A 172 -3.67 -2.35 -13.98
C VAL A 172 -4.19 -3.35 -12.96
N ARG A 173 -5.45 -3.81 -13.09
CA ARG A 173 -6.01 -4.87 -12.24
C ARG A 173 -5.29 -6.19 -12.45
N ASP A 174 -5.02 -6.56 -13.70
CA ASP A 174 -4.26 -7.76 -14.03
C ASP A 174 -2.84 -7.68 -13.44
N ALA A 175 -2.19 -6.52 -13.54
CA ALA A 175 -0.88 -6.29 -12.93
C ALA A 175 -0.91 -6.38 -11.40
N LEU A 176 -1.94 -5.86 -10.73
CA LEU A 176 -2.11 -5.98 -9.27
C LEU A 176 -2.34 -7.43 -8.84
N ALA A 177 -3.09 -8.21 -9.62
CA ALA A 177 -3.33 -9.62 -9.36
C ALA A 177 -2.04 -10.44 -9.54
N GLU A 178 -1.26 -10.20 -10.59
CA GLU A 178 0.04 -10.85 -10.81
C GLU A 178 1.09 -10.42 -9.76
N ALA A 179 0.97 -9.20 -9.25
CA ALA A 179 1.80 -8.67 -8.17
C ALA A 179 1.42 -9.20 -6.76
N ASP A 180 0.46 -10.12 -6.66
CA ASP A 180 -0.12 -10.63 -5.40
C ASP A 180 -0.48 -9.51 -4.42
N CYS A 181 -1.14 -8.45 -4.90
CA CYS A 181 -1.57 -7.34 -4.06
C CYS A 181 -2.50 -7.84 -2.94
N VAL A 182 -2.18 -7.49 -1.69
CA VAL A 182 -2.99 -7.89 -0.52
C VAL A 182 -3.70 -6.74 0.17
N GLN A 183 -3.23 -5.51 -0.02
CA GLN A 183 -3.86 -4.32 0.55
C GLN A 183 -3.63 -3.11 -0.34
N ALA A 184 -4.63 -2.24 -0.39
CA ALA A 184 -4.52 -0.90 -0.95
C ALA A 184 -5.01 0.13 0.09
N GLY A 185 -4.12 1.05 0.46
CA GLY A 185 -4.47 2.23 1.25
C GLY A 185 -4.61 3.43 0.32
N ARG A 186 -5.70 4.19 0.44
CA ARG A 186 -5.96 5.38 -0.36
C ARG A 186 -6.30 6.55 0.52
N ALA A 187 -5.84 7.73 0.15
CA ALA A 187 -6.15 8.97 0.85
C ALA A 187 -6.28 10.13 -0.13
N THR A 188 -7.13 11.08 0.23
CA THR A 188 -7.30 12.34 -0.47
C THR A 188 -6.87 13.49 0.43
N TYR A 189 -6.20 14.46 -0.17
CA TYR A 189 -5.62 15.61 0.51
C TYR A 189 -5.97 16.90 -0.19
N VAL A 190 -6.12 17.98 0.59
CA VAL A 190 -6.27 19.34 0.06
C VAL A 190 -5.29 20.29 0.72
N SER A 191 -4.90 21.32 0.00
CA SER A 191 -4.22 22.51 0.48
C SER A 191 -4.91 23.76 -0.08
N ASP A 192 -4.39 24.95 0.22
CA ASP A 192 -4.93 26.20 -0.30
C ASP A 192 -4.91 26.27 -1.84
N THR A 193 -3.91 25.65 -2.46
CA THR A 193 -3.64 25.80 -3.91
C THR A 193 -3.64 24.48 -4.68
N TYR A 194 -3.68 23.34 -4.01
CA TYR A 194 -3.66 22.01 -4.62
C TYR A 194 -4.63 21.06 -3.95
N PHE A 195 -5.00 20.01 -4.67
CA PHE A 195 -5.60 18.81 -4.11
C PHE A 195 -4.91 17.60 -4.72
N GLY A 196 -4.92 16.48 -4.01
CA GLY A 196 -4.23 15.30 -4.48
C GLY A 196 -4.69 14.01 -3.84
N VAL A 197 -4.25 12.91 -4.45
CA VAL A 197 -4.52 11.54 -4.03
C VAL A 197 -3.20 10.89 -3.71
N ALA A 198 -3.14 10.18 -2.59
CA ALA A 198 -2.06 9.26 -2.26
C ALA A 198 -2.62 7.84 -2.22
N THR A 199 -1.94 6.89 -2.84
CA THR A 199 -2.30 5.47 -2.80
C THR A 199 -1.06 4.65 -2.48
N VAL A 200 -1.17 3.65 -1.61
CA VAL A 200 -0.13 2.67 -1.33
C VAL A 200 -0.67 1.28 -1.59
N PHE A 201 0.06 0.49 -2.36
CA PHE A 201 -0.20 -0.94 -2.56
C PHE A 201 0.81 -1.76 -1.77
N ASN A 202 0.33 -2.82 -1.11
CA ASN A 202 1.16 -3.85 -0.46
C ASN A 202 1.23 -5.06 -1.40
N LEU A 203 2.38 -5.26 -2.04
CA LEU A 203 2.60 -6.22 -3.13
C LEU A 203 3.57 -7.33 -2.68
N ALA A 204 3.82 -8.32 -3.53
CA ALA A 204 4.76 -9.40 -3.23
C ALA A 204 6.18 -8.91 -2.90
N ASP A 205 6.75 -8.11 -3.81
CA ASP A 205 8.15 -7.68 -3.80
C ASP A 205 8.38 -6.41 -4.65
N VAL A 206 9.64 -5.96 -4.75
CA VAL A 206 10.02 -4.78 -5.53
C VAL A 206 9.71 -4.92 -7.03
N GLU A 207 9.87 -6.12 -7.60
CA GLU A 207 9.59 -6.33 -9.03
C GLU A 207 8.08 -6.23 -9.30
N ALA A 208 7.27 -6.72 -8.37
CA ALA A 208 5.83 -6.53 -8.37
C ALA A 208 5.46 -5.04 -8.34
N SER A 209 6.09 -4.23 -7.47
CA SER A 209 5.94 -2.76 -7.46
C SER A 209 6.31 -2.11 -8.79
N ARG A 210 7.40 -2.54 -9.42
CA ARG A 210 7.83 -2.03 -10.73
C ARG A 210 6.83 -2.39 -11.83
N ALA A 211 6.34 -3.63 -11.84
CA ALA A 211 5.39 -4.11 -12.83
C ALA A 211 4.07 -3.32 -12.79
N VAL A 212 3.52 -3.10 -11.59
CA VAL A 212 2.30 -2.29 -11.41
C VAL A 212 2.54 -0.83 -11.83
N ALA A 213 3.68 -0.23 -11.46
CA ALA A 213 4.02 1.12 -11.89
C ALA A 213 4.15 1.23 -13.42
N ALA A 214 4.71 0.22 -14.08
CA ALA A 214 4.83 0.17 -15.54
C ALA A 214 3.46 0.00 -16.22
N ALA A 215 2.53 -0.77 -15.63
CA ALA A 215 1.18 -0.96 -16.17
C ALA A 215 0.34 0.33 -16.21
N MET A 216 0.65 1.30 -15.34
CA MET A 216 0.02 2.62 -15.31
C MET A 216 0.62 3.63 -16.30
N ALA A 217 1.84 3.37 -16.80
CA ALA A 217 2.54 4.25 -17.73
C ALA A 217 1.84 4.29 -19.10
N GLU A 218 1.87 5.45 -19.75
CA GLU A 218 1.55 5.49 -21.18
C GLU A 218 2.65 4.80 -21.99
N PRO A 219 2.30 4.08 -23.08
CA PRO A 219 3.29 3.61 -24.03
C PRO A 219 4.09 4.81 -24.57
N GLU A 220 5.42 4.72 -24.60
CA GLU A 220 6.27 5.79 -25.16
C GLU A 220 5.96 6.04 -26.66
N ASP A 221 5.37 5.04 -27.34
CA ASP A 221 5.05 5.05 -28.76
C ASP A 221 3.73 5.77 -29.12
N THR A 222 2.88 6.10 -28.13
CA THR A 222 1.63 6.86 -28.36
C THR A 222 1.82 8.37 -28.29
N ALA A 223 3.03 8.85 -27.97
CA ALA A 223 3.41 10.27 -28.05
C ALA A 223 3.56 10.72 -29.51
N GLY A 224 2.46 10.71 -30.27
CA GLY A 224 2.41 11.16 -31.67
C GLY A 224 1.67 10.22 -32.63
N ALA A 225 1.28 9.03 -32.19
CA ALA A 225 0.31 8.19 -32.88
C ALA A 225 -1.07 8.47 -32.27
N GLU A 226 -1.92 9.19 -33.01
CA GLU A 226 -3.36 9.22 -32.75
C GLU A 226 -3.94 7.84 -33.09
N ASP A 227 -3.59 6.85 -32.28
CA ASP A 227 -4.27 5.56 -32.32
C ASP A 227 -5.58 5.79 -31.57
N GLU A 228 -6.60 6.27 -32.30
CA GLU A 228 -7.93 6.58 -31.79
C GLU A 228 -8.60 5.36 -31.10
N ASP A 229 -8.04 4.16 -31.30
CA ASP A 229 -8.47 2.89 -30.71
C ASP A 229 -7.65 2.46 -29.47
N ALA A 230 -6.61 3.20 -29.07
CA ALA A 230 -5.84 2.90 -27.88
C ALA A 230 -6.70 3.10 -26.63
N THR A 231 -7.08 2.00 -25.99
CA THR A 231 -7.80 2.04 -24.71
C THR A 231 -6.89 2.72 -23.67
N PRO A 232 -7.33 3.80 -23.01
CA PRO A 232 -6.50 4.49 -22.04
C PRO A 232 -6.13 3.52 -20.92
N LYS A 233 -4.84 3.51 -20.57
CA LYS A 233 -4.32 2.69 -19.47
C LYS A 233 -5.00 3.09 -18.16
N GLY A 234 -5.27 2.10 -17.33
CA GLY A 234 -5.88 2.31 -16.01
C GLY A 234 -5.06 3.21 -15.10
N PHE A 235 -5.69 3.73 -14.04
CA PHE A 235 -5.00 4.50 -13.01
C PHE A 235 -5.70 4.38 -11.64
N VAL A 236 -5.11 4.98 -10.61
CA VAL A 236 -5.68 4.98 -9.25
C VAL A 236 -6.97 5.81 -9.17
N VAL A 237 -7.89 5.38 -8.30
CA VAL A 237 -9.18 6.03 -8.03
C VAL A 237 -9.16 6.59 -6.61
N PRO A 238 -9.57 7.86 -6.38
CA PRO A 238 -9.69 8.40 -5.03
C PRO A 238 -10.70 7.60 -4.19
N PRO A 239 -10.54 7.54 -2.84
CA PRO A 239 -11.49 6.87 -1.95
C PRO A 239 -12.90 7.46 -2.02
N SER A 240 -13.03 8.75 -2.33
CA SER A 240 -14.31 9.41 -2.62
C SER A 240 -14.28 10.16 -3.95
N GLY A 241 -15.45 10.23 -4.59
CA GLY A 241 -15.69 11.06 -5.78
C GLY A 241 -16.29 12.42 -5.46
N GLU A 242 -16.06 12.94 -4.26
CA GLU A 242 -16.56 14.25 -3.83
C GLU A 242 -15.69 15.39 -4.38
N GLU A 243 -16.21 16.63 -4.41
CA GLU A 243 -15.41 17.80 -4.78
C GLU A 243 -14.25 18.00 -3.78
N PRO A 244 -13.03 18.36 -4.24
CA PRO A 244 -12.64 18.64 -5.62
C PRO A 244 -12.12 17.42 -6.41
N PHE A 245 -12.22 16.21 -5.87
CA PHE A 245 -11.62 15.00 -6.47
C PHE A 245 -12.42 14.44 -7.65
N ASN A 246 -13.69 14.81 -7.79
CA ASN A 246 -14.51 14.52 -8.97
C ASN A 246 -13.98 15.14 -10.28
N ARG A 247 -13.10 16.14 -10.21
CA ARG A 247 -12.48 16.79 -11.38
C ARG A 247 -10.98 16.54 -11.51
N LEU A 248 -10.46 15.57 -10.75
CA LEU A 248 -9.07 15.15 -10.84
C LEU A 248 -8.82 14.65 -12.28
N GLY A 249 -7.74 15.12 -12.91
CA GLY A 249 -7.39 14.83 -14.30
C GLY A 249 -8.11 15.67 -15.37
N GLU A 250 -9.07 16.53 -15.01
CA GLU A 250 -9.67 17.48 -15.97
C GLU A 250 -8.72 18.65 -16.30
N GLY A 251 -7.88 19.02 -15.32
CA GLY A 251 -6.83 20.02 -15.48
C GLY A 251 -5.43 19.40 -15.55
N TYR A 252 -4.42 20.24 -15.77
CA TYR A 252 -3.03 19.84 -15.69
C TYR A 252 -2.72 19.29 -14.30
N SER A 253 -2.31 18.03 -14.28
CA SER A 253 -2.02 17.28 -13.07
C SER A 253 -0.83 16.35 -13.33
N ALA A 254 -0.12 15.98 -12.28
CA ALA A 254 1.04 15.11 -12.38
C ALA A 254 1.04 14.08 -11.27
N ALA A 255 1.60 12.91 -11.55
CA ALA A 255 1.73 11.85 -10.58
C ALA A 255 3.12 11.21 -10.60
N ASP A 256 3.58 10.83 -9.42
CA ASP A 256 4.78 10.02 -9.22
C ASP A 256 4.38 8.65 -8.66
N ALA A 257 4.90 7.60 -9.28
CA ALA A 257 4.88 6.23 -8.77
C ALA A 257 6.22 5.92 -8.11
N ILE A 258 6.21 5.83 -6.79
CA ILE A 258 7.39 5.73 -5.96
C ILE A 258 7.54 4.31 -5.43
N ILE A 259 8.45 3.56 -6.03
CA ILE A 259 8.77 2.18 -5.64
C ILE A 259 9.51 2.22 -4.30
N SER A 260 8.89 1.68 -3.27
CA SER A 260 9.28 1.78 -1.86
C SER A 260 9.43 0.39 -1.25
N GLY A 261 10.21 -0.47 -1.90
CA GLY A 261 10.26 -1.91 -1.64
C GLY A 261 9.10 -2.63 -2.32
N HIS A 262 8.53 -3.60 -1.61
CA HIS A 262 7.27 -4.26 -1.97
C HIS A 262 6.04 -3.36 -1.79
N TYR A 263 6.23 -2.11 -1.33
CA TYR A 263 5.21 -1.08 -1.38
C TYR A 263 5.36 -0.22 -2.63
N LEU A 264 4.26 -0.02 -3.35
CA LEU A 264 4.17 0.98 -4.41
C LEU A 264 3.34 2.16 -3.91
N VAL A 265 3.96 3.35 -3.82
CA VAL A 265 3.28 4.58 -3.42
C VAL A 265 3.03 5.47 -4.63
N ILE A 266 1.76 5.73 -4.96
CA ILE A 266 1.37 6.68 -6.00
C ILE A 266 0.95 7.99 -5.32
N VAL A 267 1.49 9.12 -5.77
CA VAL A 267 0.99 10.45 -5.41
C VAL A 267 0.58 11.19 -6.68
N TRP A 268 -0.60 11.80 -6.68
CA TRP A 268 -1.15 12.53 -7.83
C TRP A 268 -1.70 13.87 -7.36
N VAL A 269 -1.20 14.97 -7.94
CA VAL A 269 -1.56 16.34 -7.53
C VAL A 269 -2.10 17.15 -8.71
N GLN A 270 -3.05 18.04 -8.40
CA GLN A 270 -3.62 19.00 -9.33
C GLN A 270 -3.81 20.37 -8.64
N PRO A 271 -3.49 21.50 -9.30
CA PRO A 271 -3.83 22.83 -8.79
C PRO A 271 -5.34 23.04 -8.69
N THR A 272 -5.80 23.75 -7.66
CA THR A 272 -7.22 24.06 -7.49
C THR A 272 -7.80 24.94 -8.60
N GLY A 273 -6.97 25.73 -9.27
CA GLY A 273 -7.37 26.59 -10.40
C GLY A 273 -7.15 25.98 -11.78
N SER A 274 -6.72 24.72 -11.91
CA SER A 274 -6.44 24.12 -13.21
C SER A 274 -7.72 23.56 -13.85
N GLU A 275 -8.03 24.05 -15.05
CA GLU A 275 -9.23 23.69 -15.84
C GLU A 275 -8.87 23.05 -17.20
N SER A 276 -7.58 22.98 -17.54
CA SER A 276 -7.08 22.45 -18.81
C SER A 276 -5.75 21.74 -18.62
N VAL A 277 -5.57 20.61 -19.31
CA VAL A 277 -4.30 19.86 -19.38
C VAL A 277 -3.19 20.62 -20.13
N GLU A 278 -3.55 21.61 -20.94
CA GLU A 278 -2.59 22.43 -21.68
C GLU A 278 -1.96 23.52 -20.80
N ASP A 279 -2.58 23.85 -19.67
CA ASP A 279 -2.11 24.89 -18.73
C ASP A 279 -1.03 24.34 -17.79
N ARG A 280 0.11 23.99 -18.38
CA ARG A 280 1.22 23.35 -17.67
C ARG A 280 1.81 24.28 -16.61
N VAL A 281 1.92 23.77 -15.39
CA VAL A 281 2.60 24.41 -14.27
C VAL A 281 3.62 23.46 -13.66
N SER A 282 4.58 23.99 -12.90
CA SER A 282 5.48 23.13 -12.14
C SER A 282 4.72 22.49 -10.97
N LEU A 283 4.75 21.16 -10.90
CA LEU A 283 4.15 20.38 -9.81
C LEU A 283 5.18 19.67 -8.93
N SER A 284 6.47 19.97 -9.10
CA SER A 284 7.55 19.31 -8.33
C SER A 284 7.40 19.52 -6.82
N SER A 285 7.15 20.75 -6.36
CA SER A 285 6.99 21.04 -4.92
C SER A 285 5.78 20.32 -4.30
N PRO A 286 4.55 20.39 -4.85
CA PRO A 286 3.42 19.65 -4.28
C PRO A 286 3.57 18.13 -4.38
N LEU A 287 4.20 17.58 -5.43
CA LEU A 287 4.52 16.14 -5.51
C LEU A 287 5.48 15.71 -4.40
N VAL A 288 6.58 16.45 -4.20
CA VAL A 288 7.55 16.17 -3.14
C VAL A 288 6.90 16.28 -1.76
N ALA A 289 6.04 17.28 -1.55
CA ALA A 289 5.32 17.44 -0.29
C ALA A 289 4.39 16.25 -0.02
N LEU A 290 3.53 15.89 -0.97
CA LEU A 290 2.59 14.78 -0.81
C LEU A 290 3.30 13.41 -0.73
N ALA A 291 4.48 13.28 -1.35
CA ALA A 291 5.31 12.07 -1.26
C ALA A 291 5.80 11.75 0.16
N ASN A 292 5.70 12.67 1.13
CA ASN A 292 5.91 12.38 2.56
C ASN A 292 4.83 11.45 3.14
N PHE A 293 3.74 11.18 2.42
CA PHE A 293 2.78 10.13 2.77
C PHE A 293 3.46 8.77 3.06
N ARG A 294 4.64 8.52 2.48
CA ARG A 294 5.43 7.30 2.69
C ARG A 294 6.24 7.28 3.99
N ASP A 295 6.19 8.33 4.82
CA ASP A 295 6.91 8.42 6.10
C ASP A 295 6.72 7.20 7.02
N PRO A 296 5.53 6.56 7.10
CA PRO A 296 5.39 5.31 7.83
C PRO A 296 6.31 4.19 7.32
N LEU A 297 6.52 4.08 6.01
CA LEU A 297 7.41 3.08 5.41
C LEU A 297 8.89 3.39 5.70
N TYR A 298 9.27 4.68 5.72
CA TYR A 298 10.60 5.08 6.19
C TYR A 298 10.86 4.65 7.63
N ARG A 299 9.87 4.80 8.52
CA ARG A 299 9.98 4.32 9.92
C ARG A 299 10.18 2.81 9.98
N ARG A 300 9.42 2.05 9.18
CA ARG A 300 9.58 0.59 9.07
C ARG A 300 11.00 0.17 8.65
N MET A 301 11.57 0.85 7.66
CA MET A 301 12.93 0.60 7.19
C MET A 301 13.99 0.93 8.25
N VAL A 302 13.80 2.02 8.98
CA VAL A 302 14.71 2.41 10.08
C VAL A 302 14.66 1.39 11.22
N GLU A 303 13.47 0.88 11.56
CA GLU A 303 13.29 -0.17 12.58
C GLU A 303 14.01 -1.47 12.19
N LEU A 304 13.81 -1.97 10.97
CA LEU A 304 14.45 -3.20 10.50
C LEU A 304 15.98 -3.11 10.47
N ARG A 305 16.53 -1.97 10.02
CA ARG A 305 17.98 -1.73 10.04
C ARG A 305 18.55 -1.70 11.46
N GLY A 306 17.76 -1.21 12.42
CA GLY A 306 18.12 -1.18 13.85
C GLY A 306 18.22 -2.59 14.44
N ASP A 307 17.29 -3.47 14.06
CA ASP A 307 17.26 -4.85 14.53
C ASP A 307 18.42 -5.68 13.96
N GLU A 308 18.74 -5.54 12.67
CA GLU A 308 19.92 -6.18 12.06
C GLU A 308 21.24 -5.77 12.74
N SER A 309 21.31 -4.53 13.22
CA SER A 309 22.49 -4.02 13.94
C SER A 309 22.57 -4.55 15.37
N ALA A 310 21.44 -4.91 15.98
CA ALA A 310 21.38 -5.48 17.33
C ALA A 310 21.66 -6.99 17.35
N GLU A 311 21.20 -7.73 16.33
CA GLU A 311 21.46 -9.17 16.16
C GLU A 311 22.94 -9.49 15.84
N GLY A 312 23.74 -8.49 15.47
CA GLY A 312 25.20 -8.60 15.29
C GLY A 312 26.04 -8.57 16.58
N THR A 313 25.43 -8.51 17.76
CA THR A 313 26.12 -8.31 19.05
C THR A 313 25.93 -9.42 20.09
N ASP A 314 25.67 -10.67 19.68
CA ASP A 314 25.83 -11.83 20.57
C ASP A 314 27.15 -12.57 20.27
N GLY A 315 28.24 -11.82 20.41
CA GLY A 315 29.60 -12.33 20.44
C GLY A 315 30.13 -12.27 21.86
N THR A 316 30.00 -13.39 22.57
CA THR A 316 30.69 -13.78 23.81
C THR A 316 31.74 -12.78 24.33
N THR A 317 31.39 -12.07 25.40
CA THR A 317 32.38 -11.57 26.36
C THR A 317 32.10 -12.20 27.72
N GLU A 318 32.73 -13.36 27.96
CA GLU A 318 33.03 -13.77 29.33
C GLU A 318 33.93 -12.69 29.94
N GLY A 319 33.39 -11.96 30.91
CA GLY A 319 34.07 -10.88 31.61
C GLY A 319 33.57 -10.80 33.04
N THR A 320 34.03 -11.74 33.86
CA THR A 320 33.99 -11.65 35.32
C THR A 320 34.55 -10.31 35.80
N THR A 321 33.76 -9.52 36.52
CA THR A 321 34.26 -8.65 37.59
C THR A 321 33.17 -8.35 38.61
N ASP A 322 33.30 -9.04 39.76
CA ASP A 322 32.85 -8.59 41.07
C ASP A 322 33.47 -7.22 41.41
N GLY A 323 32.77 -6.42 42.21
CA GLY A 323 33.43 -5.53 43.17
C GLY A 323 33.08 -4.05 43.11
N THR A 324 32.06 -3.68 43.89
CA THR A 324 31.89 -2.42 44.64
C THR A 324 33.16 -1.59 44.90
N THR A 325 33.09 -0.27 44.68
CA THR A 325 33.56 0.75 45.67
C THR A 325 33.13 2.17 45.29
N ASP A 326 32.51 2.84 46.27
CA ASP A 326 32.31 4.30 46.36
C ASP A 326 33.64 5.06 46.40
N GLY A 327 33.65 6.31 45.93
CA GLY A 327 34.80 7.19 46.09
C GLY A 327 34.64 8.60 45.54
N THR A 328 33.94 9.45 46.29
CA THR A 328 33.99 10.92 46.20
C THR A 328 35.42 11.44 46.38
N GLY A 329 35.87 12.38 45.55
CA GLY A 329 37.16 13.04 45.74
C GLY A 329 37.40 14.23 44.81
N THR A 330 36.91 15.41 45.21
CA THR A 330 37.37 16.72 44.72
C THR A 330 38.74 17.05 45.32
N THR A 331 39.69 17.55 44.53
CA THR A 331 40.62 18.62 44.95
C THR A 331 41.32 19.28 43.76
N GLU A 332 41.41 20.61 43.87
CA GLU A 332 42.03 21.61 43.00
C GLU A 332 43.58 21.66 43.11
N GLY A 333 44.22 22.39 42.18
CA GLY A 333 45.53 23.03 42.34
C GLY A 333 46.47 22.85 41.14
N THR A 334 46.59 23.76 40.16
CA THR A 334 47.28 25.09 40.15
C THR A 334 48.63 25.05 39.38
N THR A 335 48.58 25.63 38.18
CA THR A 335 49.56 26.43 37.37
C THR A 335 51.07 26.24 37.43
N GLU A 336 51.68 26.19 36.23
CA GLU A 336 52.75 27.06 35.65
C GLU A 336 53.07 26.46 34.25
N GLY A 337 53.18 27.13 33.10
CA GLY A 337 53.50 28.50 32.76
C GLY A 337 54.64 28.47 31.72
N ALA A 338 54.34 28.52 30.40
CA ALA A 338 55.28 28.95 29.35
C ALA A 338 54.61 29.00 27.95
N VAL A 339 54.44 30.23 27.46
CA VAL A 339 54.26 30.70 26.06
C VAL A 339 55.42 31.73 25.90
N PRO A 340 56.05 32.04 24.74
CA PRO A 340 55.41 32.25 23.43
C PRO A 340 56.23 31.98 22.15
N ASP A 341 55.53 32.19 21.02
CA ASP A 341 55.94 32.58 19.64
C ASP A 341 55.34 31.62 18.60
N GLY A 342 54.62 32.05 17.56
CA GLY A 342 54.26 33.40 17.13
C GLY A 342 53.40 33.35 15.86
N THR A 343 52.80 34.50 15.58
CA THR A 343 52.25 34.97 14.29
C THR A 343 50.86 34.49 13.86
N THR A 344 49.90 35.35 14.18
CA THR A 344 48.65 35.64 13.45
C THR A 344 48.91 36.62 12.30
N ASP A 345 48.18 36.46 11.19
CA ASP A 345 47.60 37.51 10.34
C ASP A 345 46.54 36.79 9.46
N GLY A 346 45.33 37.27 9.19
CA GLY A 346 44.78 38.61 9.32
C GLY A 346 44.31 39.14 7.95
N THR A 347 43.04 38.85 7.61
CA THR A 347 42.08 39.72 6.89
C THR A 347 42.38 40.28 5.48
N GLY A 348 41.45 40.00 4.53
CA GLY A 348 40.63 41.05 3.91
C GLY A 348 41.01 41.62 2.52
N THR A 349 39.99 41.61 1.64
CA THR A 349 39.56 42.74 0.76
C THR A 349 39.88 42.71 -0.75
N THR A 350 38.77 42.82 -1.48
CA THR A 350 38.43 43.26 -2.86
C THR A 350 39.46 43.98 -3.75
N ASP A 351 39.46 43.62 -5.04
CA ASP A 351 39.19 44.47 -6.23
C ASP A 351 39.29 43.55 -7.47
N GLY A 352 38.53 43.64 -8.56
CA GLY A 352 38.02 44.84 -9.22
C GLY A 352 38.89 45.17 -10.44
N THR A 353 38.72 44.46 -11.57
CA THR A 353 39.20 44.94 -12.90
C THR A 353 38.24 44.51 -14.02
N VAL A 354 37.66 45.52 -14.65
CA VAL A 354 36.93 45.57 -15.93
C VAL A 354 37.93 46.11 -17.00
N PRO A 355 37.56 46.41 -18.26
CA PRO A 355 37.30 45.60 -19.45
C PRO A 355 38.42 45.72 -20.53
N ASP A 356 38.28 45.03 -21.67
CA ASP A 356 38.85 45.44 -22.98
C ASP A 356 37.82 45.07 -24.07
N ALA A 357 37.05 46.03 -24.61
CA ALA A 357 37.24 46.69 -25.94
C ALA A 357 37.49 45.69 -27.09
N GLY A 358 36.85 45.74 -28.26
CA GLY A 358 35.95 46.68 -28.90
C GLY A 358 35.80 46.26 -30.38
N GLY A 359 34.80 46.79 -31.09
CA GLY A 359 34.66 46.62 -32.55
C GLY A 359 33.20 46.66 -33.00
N THR A 360 32.58 47.84 -33.10
CA THR A 360 32.41 48.63 -34.35
C THR A 360 31.70 47.89 -35.49
N GLY A 361 30.46 48.33 -35.76
CA GLY A 361 29.73 48.06 -36.98
C GLY A 361 28.63 49.10 -37.16
N THR A 362 29.01 50.28 -37.64
CA THR A 362 28.13 51.28 -38.26
C THR A 362 27.79 50.85 -39.68
N GLU A 363 26.51 50.86 -40.04
CA GLU A 363 25.90 51.68 -41.11
C GLU A 363 24.39 51.40 -41.21
#